data_AF-A0A2W5A0A9-F1
#
_entry.id   AF-A0A2W5A0A9-F1
#
_cell.length_a   1.000
_cell.length_b   1.000
_cell.length_c   1.000
_cell.angle_alpha   90.00
_cell.angle_beta   90.00
_cell.angle_gamma   90.00
#
_symmetry.space_group_name_H-M   'P 1'
#
loop_
_entity.id
_entity.type
_entity.pdbx_description
1 polymer ?
#
loop_
_entity_poly.entity_id
_entity_poly.type
_entity_poly.pdbx_seq_one_letter_code
_entity_poly.pdbx_strand_id
1 'polypeptide(L)'
;MMSLTSDEWVYVTFMLLLAFAAGFLLRSGGGRWKRALRVERDAHERLRTDYDARVAAANARIAELERRSPPDPLVGGGIAAAAAGRRDDLSLIRGVGRSGEDRLNSLGVHSYRELEKMSAAEEAALEGSLGFAPGRIADEHWREQAALLRTGKTDELRARYA
;
A
#
# COMPACT_ATOMS: atom_id res chain seq x y z
N MET A 1 59.96 -18.52 48.32
CA MET A 1 58.97 -19.48 47.82
C MET A 1 58.08 -19.85 49.01
N MET A 2 56.84 -19.35 49.07
CA MET A 2 55.90 -19.71 50.14
C MET A 2 55.35 -21.10 49.86
N SER A 3 55.63 -22.08 50.71
CA SER A 3 55.04 -23.42 50.66
C SER A 3 53.88 -23.51 51.66
N LEU A 4 52.70 -23.79 51.14
CA LEU A 4 51.49 -24.06 51.92
C LEU A 4 51.69 -25.32 52.77
N THR A 5 51.30 -25.26 54.04
CA THR A 5 51.41 -26.43 54.95
C THR A 5 50.30 -27.45 54.66
N SER A 6 50.47 -28.71 55.05
CA SER A 6 49.47 -29.78 54.79
C SER A 6 48.08 -29.45 55.33
N ASP A 7 48.00 -28.78 56.49
CA ASP A 7 46.73 -28.34 57.07
C ASP A 7 46.07 -27.21 56.25
N GLU A 8 46.87 -26.37 55.60
CA GLU A 8 46.38 -25.27 54.75
C GLU A 8 45.73 -25.78 53.46
N TRP A 9 46.26 -26.86 52.89
CA TRP A 9 45.66 -27.54 51.73
C TRP A 9 44.28 -28.12 52.00
N VAL A 10 44.01 -28.53 53.24
CA VAL A 10 42.68 -29.03 53.64
C VAL A 10 41.65 -27.90 53.57
N TYR A 11 41.97 -26.72 54.08
CA TYR A 11 41.07 -25.56 54.04
C TYR A 11 40.84 -25.05 52.61
N VAL A 12 41.87 -25.02 51.77
CA VAL A 12 41.75 -24.62 50.36
C VAL A 12 40.85 -25.59 49.60
N THR A 13 41.04 -26.89 49.79
CA THR A 13 40.22 -27.92 49.14
C THR A 13 38.77 -27.83 49.60
N PHE A 14 38.55 -27.61 50.90
CA PHE A 14 37.22 -27.43 51.45
C PHE A 14 36.53 -26.17 50.91
N MET A 15 37.22 -25.02 50.84
CA MET A 15 36.68 -23.81 50.22
C MET A 15 36.35 -24.00 48.74
N LEU A 16 37.19 -24.71 47.99
CA LEU A 16 36.94 -25.03 46.58
C LEU A 16 35.69 -25.92 46.42
N LEU A 17 35.56 -26.95 47.25
CA LEU A 17 34.39 -27.83 47.24
C LEU A 17 33.12 -27.07 47.64
N LEU A 18 33.21 -26.17 48.62
CA LEU A 18 32.09 -25.36 49.07
C LEU A 18 31.66 -24.34 48.01
N ALA A 19 32.62 -23.69 47.34
CA ALA A 19 32.35 -22.82 46.20
C ALA A 19 31.77 -23.58 45.00
N PHE A 20 32.27 -24.79 44.73
CA PHE A 20 31.75 -25.66 43.68
C PHE A 20 30.31 -26.11 43.96
N ALA A 21 30.03 -26.56 45.19
CA ALA A 21 28.69 -26.94 45.64
C ALA A 21 27.72 -25.75 45.60
N ALA A 22 28.15 -24.57 46.06
CA ALA A 22 27.36 -23.35 45.98
C ALA A 22 27.05 -22.95 44.52
N GLY A 23 28.04 -23.02 43.62
CA GLY A 23 27.86 -22.76 42.19
C GLY A 23 26.86 -23.72 41.53
N PHE A 24 26.88 -25.00 41.93
CA PHE A 24 25.92 -26.00 41.43
C PHE A 24 24.49 -25.73 41.91
N LEU A 25 24.32 -25.32 43.16
CA LEU A 25 23.01 -24.97 43.74
C LEU A 25 22.39 -23.75 43.06
N LEU A 26 23.17 -22.70 42.79
CA LEU A 26 22.69 -21.49 42.10
C LEU A 26 22.33 -21.74 40.63
N ARG A 27 22.94 -22.75 39.97
CA ARG A 27 22.66 -23.11 38.56
C ARG A 27 21.32 -23.82 38.36
N SER A 28 20.75 -24.41 39.41
CA SER A 28 19.51 -25.21 39.33
C SER A 28 18.23 -24.39 39.07
N GLY A 29 18.26 -23.06 39.20
CA GLY A 29 17.12 -22.16 38.95
C GLY A 29 16.86 -21.78 37.49
N GLY A 30 17.80 -22.04 36.57
CA GLY A 30 17.77 -21.48 35.21
C GLY A 30 16.68 -22.05 34.28
N GLY A 31 16.08 -23.19 34.61
CA GLY A 31 15.09 -23.86 33.75
C GLY A 31 13.73 -23.14 33.69
N ARG A 32 13.33 -22.47 34.78
CA ARG A 32 12.02 -21.79 34.90
C ARG A 32 11.97 -20.52 34.06
N TRP A 33 13.03 -19.70 34.15
CA TRP A 33 13.20 -18.47 33.36
C TRP A 33 13.33 -18.76 31.86
N LYS A 34 14.05 -19.82 31.48
CA LYS A 34 14.15 -20.26 30.08
C LYS A 34 12.80 -20.73 29.50
N ARG A 35 11.90 -21.28 30.32
CA ARG A 35 10.53 -21.65 29.89
C ARG A 35 9.67 -20.42 29.66
N ALA A 36 9.67 -19.46 30.59
CA ALA A 36 8.92 -18.22 30.45
C ALA A 36 9.35 -17.43 29.19
N LEU A 37 10.66 -17.31 28.96
CA LEU A 37 11.21 -16.67 27.76
C LEU A 37 10.84 -17.38 26.45
N ARG A 38 10.76 -18.71 26.45
CA ARG A 38 10.29 -19.46 25.26
C ARG A 38 8.81 -19.18 24.99
N VAL A 39 7.98 -19.18 26.03
CA VAL A 39 6.54 -18.90 25.91
C VAL A 39 6.29 -17.50 25.34
N GLU A 40 7.02 -16.47 25.81
CA GLU A 40 6.91 -15.12 25.22
C GLU A 40 7.36 -15.06 23.76
N ARG A 41 8.48 -15.70 23.42
CA ARG A 41 8.97 -15.74 22.03
C ARG A 41 8.01 -16.46 21.09
N ASP A 42 7.50 -17.62 21.51
CA ASP A 42 6.53 -18.39 20.74
C ASP A 42 5.23 -17.60 20.52
N ALA A 43 4.80 -16.80 21.51
CA ALA A 43 3.62 -15.93 21.38
C ALA A 43 3.83 -14.83 20.33
N HIS A 44 5.00 -14.17 20.32
CA HIS A 44 5.32 -13.16 19.32
C HIS A 44 5.41 -13.74 17.91
N GLU A 45 6.02 -14.92 17.76
CA GLU A 45 6.11 -15.59 16.47
C GLU A 45 4.72 -15.94 15.93
N ARG A 46 3.83 -16.48 16.78
CA ARG A 46 2.43 -16.76 16.41
C ARG A 46 1.66 -15.53 15.95
N LEU A 47 1.88 -14.37 16.59
CA LEU A 47 1.22 -13.13 16.19
C LEU A 47 1.70 -12.66 14.81
N ARG A 48 3.00 -12.76 14.53
CA ARG A 48 3.57 -12.41 13.23
C ARG A 48 3.06 -13.34 12.13
N THR A 49 3.07 -14.66 12.39
CA THR A 49 2.59 -15.63 11.40
C THR A 49 1.08 -15.51 11.15
N ASP A 50 0.25 -15.26 12.17
CA ASP A 50 -1.18 -15.01 12.00
C ASP A 50 -1.43 -13.73 11.19
N TYR A 51 -0.69 -12.66 11.48
CA TYR A 51 -0.76 -11.42 10.70
C TYR A 51 -0.38 -11.65 9.24
N ASP A 52 0.76 -12.29 8.98
CA ASP A 52 1.24 -12.59 7.63
C ASP A 52 0.25 -13.49 6.88
N ALA A 53 -0.36 -14.46 7.57
CA ALA A 53 -1.39 -15.32 7.00
C ALA A 53 -2.67 -14.54 6.64
N ARG A 54 -3.10 -13.59 7.49
CA ARG A 54 -4.26 -12.73 7.19
C ARG A 54 -3.99 -11.82 6.00
N VAL A 55 -2.81 -11.22 5.93
CA VAL A 55 -2.40 -10.37 4.81
C VAL A 55 -2.32 -11.19 3.53
N ALA A 56 -1.70 -12.36 3.57
CA ALA A 56 -1.63 -13.26 2.42
C ALA A 56 -3.03 -13.71 1.96
N ALA A 57 -3.93 -14.04 2.88
CA ALA A 57 -5.31 -14.40 2.56
C ALA A 57 -6.09 -13.22 1.95
N ALA A 58 -5.90 -12.00 2.45
CA ALA A 58 -6.50 -10.80 1.88
C ALA A 58 -5.98 -10.54 0.46
N ASN A 59 -4.67 -10.60 0.26
CA ASN A 59 -4.04 -10.43 -1.05
C ASN A 59 -4.50 -11.51 -2.05
N ALA A 60 -4.63 -12.76 -1.61
CA ALA A 60 -5.15 -13.84 -2.46
C ALA A 60 -6.62 -13.60 -2.85
N ARG A 61 -7.44 -13.08 -1.94
CA ARG A 61 -8.83 -12.68 -2.25
C ARG A 61 -8.87 -11.54 -3.25
N ILE A 62 -8.03 -10.51 -3.09
CA ILE A 62 -7.91 -9.40 -4.04
C ILE A 62 -7.53 -9.94 -5.42
N ALA A 63 -6.49 -10.78 -5.51
CA ALA A 63 -6.06 -11.37 -6.79
C ALA A 63 -7.16 -12.23 -7.45
N GLU A 64 -7.96 -12.97 -6.66
CA GLU A 64 -9.10 -13.71 -7.20
C GLU A 64 -10.21 -12.79 -7.72
N LEU A 65 -10.51 -11.69 -7.00
CA LEU A 65 -11.47 -10.69 -7.44
C LEU A 65 -11.00 -10.03 -8.74
N GLU A 66 -9.73 -9.68 -8.84
CA GLU A 66 -9.13 -9.12 -10.07
C GLU A 66 -9.18 -10.11 -11.25
N ARG A 67 -9.06 -11.43 -11.00
CA ARG A 67 -9.26 -12.45 -12.05
C ARG A 67 -10.70 -12.55 -12.52
N ARG A 68 -11.67 -12.48 -11.60
CA ARG A 68 -13.11 -12.56 -11.94
C ARG A 68 -13.64 -11.28 -12.55
N SER A 69 -13.09 -10.16 -12.13
CA SER A 69 -13.51 -8.82 -12.49
C SER A 69 -12.25 -7.97 -12.57
N PRO A 70 -11.59 -7.90 -13.74
CA PRO A 70 -10.44 -7.05 -13.90
C PRO A 70 -10.83 -5.62 -13.52
N PRO A 71 -9.96 -4.90 -12.79
CA PRO A 71 -10.24 -3.52 -12.42
C PRO A 71 -10.49 -2.71 -13.69
N ASP A 72 -11.53 -1.88 -13.66
CA ASP A 72 -11.82 -0.95 -14.74
C ASP A 72 -10.58 -0.07 -14.96
N PRO A 73 -9.97 -0.06 -16.17
CA PRO A 73 -8.77 0.72 -16.47
C PRO A 73 -8.90 2.20 -16.09
N LEU A 74 -10.12 2.74 -16.13
CA LEU A 74 -10.44 4.10 -15.72
C LEU A 74 -10.25 4.33 -14.21
N VAL A 75 -10.70 3.38 -13.37
CA VAL A 75 -10.61 3.47 -11.90
C VAL A 75 -9.17 3.31 -11.42
N GLY A 76 -8.41 2.37 -12.02
CA GLY A 76 -6.99 2.18 -11.72
C GLY A 76 -6.12 3.38 -12.10
N GLY A 77 -6.44 4.02 -13.23
CA GLY A 77 -5.82 5.28 -13.66
C GLY A 77 -6.08 6.43 -12.69
N GLY A 78 -7.34 6.62 -12.29
CA GLY A 78 -7.77 7.68 -11.40
C GLY A 78 -7.13 7.62 -10.00
N ILE A 79 -6.99 6.43 -9.42
CA ILE A 79 -6.33 6.25 -8.11
C ILE A 79 -4.82 6.57 -8.20
N ALA A 80 -4.15 6.14 -9.27
CA ALA A 80 -2.73 6.44 -9.48
C ALA A 80 -2.48 7.93 -9.78
N ALA A 81 -3.36 8.58 -10.54
CA ALA A 81 -3.31 10.02 -10.83
C ALA A 81 -3.58 10.86 -9.58
N ALA A 82 -4.56 10.46 -8.75
CA ALA A 82 -4.84 11.08 -7.46
C ALA A 82 -3.67 10.95 -6.48
N ALA A 83 -3.03 9.78 -6.41
CA ALA A 83 -1.83 9.56 -5.60
C ALA A 83 -0.62 10.40 -6.07
N ALA A 84 -0.58 10.76 -7.35
CA ALA A 84 0.50 11.56 -7.94
C ALA A 84 0.24 13.08 -7.86
N GLY A 85 -0.91 13.54 -7.37
CA GLY A 85 -1.23 14.97 -7.23
C GLY A 85 -1.27 15.75 -8.55
N ARG A 86 -1.35 15.06 -9.70
CA ARG A 86 -1.36 15.64 -11.05
C ARG A 86 -2.75 15.54 -11.65
N ARG A 87 -3.66 16.40 -11.20
CA ARG A 87 -4.95 16.58 -11.86
C ARG A 87 -4.78 17.61 -12.97
N ASP A 88 -5.30 17.29 -14.14
CA ASP A 88 -5.35 18.24 -15.26
C ASP A 88 -6.59 19.12 -15.12
N ASP A 89 -6.53 20.36 -15.63
CA ASP A 89 -7.64 21.30 -15.62
C ASP A 89 -8.66 20.96 -16.72
N LEU A 90 -9.57 20.05 -16.41
CA LEU A 90 -10.57 19.58 -17.37
C LEU A 90 -11.53 20.69 -17.83
N SER A 91 -11.59 21.80 -17.08
CA SER A 91 -12.45 22.94 -17.42
C SER A 91 -12.04 23.68 -18.71
N LEU A 92 -10.83 23.39 -19.23
CA LEU A 92 -10.35 23.94 -20.50
C LEU A 92 -10.98 23.28 -21.73
N ILE A 93 -11.66 22.13 -21.57
CA ILE A 93 -12.39 21.47 -22.66
C ILE A 93 -13.72 22.19 -22.86
N ARG A 94 -14.02 22.58 -24.09
CA ARG A 94 -15.31 23.20 -24.44
C ARG A 94 -16.45 22.25 -24.09
N GLY A 95 -17.37 22.72 -23.25
CA GLY A 95 -18.51 21.93 -22.76
C GLY A 95 -18.31 21.34 -21.36
N VAL A 96 -17.06 21.23 -20.91
CA VAL A 96 -16.68 20.89 -19.54
C VAL A 96 -16.45 22.20 -18.79
N GLY A 97 -17.49 22.81 -18.25
CA GLY A 97 -17.31 23.93 -17.31
C GLY A 97 -16.80 23.45 -15.96
N ARG A 98 -16.58 24.36 -15.00
CA ARG A 98 -16.14 24.03 -13.62
C ARG A 98 -17.02 22.98 -12.93
N SER A 99 -18.34 23.10 -13.08
CA SER A 99 -19.31 22.12 -12.56
C SER A 99 -19.23 20.76 -13.27
N GLY A 100 -18.86 20.76 -14.55
CA GLY A 100 -18.62 19.53 -15.32
C GLY A 100 -17.34 18.83 -14.86
N GLU A 101 -16.26 19.59 -14.67
CA GLU A 101 -15.01 19.10 -14.10
C GLU A 101 -15.20 18.50 -12.70
N ASP A 102 -15.95 19.14 -11.81
CA ASP A 102 -16.22 18.61 -10.47
C ASP A 102 -16.93 17.24 -10.53
N ARG A 103 -17.87 17.08 -11.48
CA ARG A 103 -18.56 15.81 -11.72
C ARG A 103 -17.66 14.77 -12.37
N LEU A 104 -16.82 15.15 -13.32
CA LEU A 104 -15.83 14.25 -13.91
C LEU A 104 -14.86 13.73 -12.86
N ASN A 105 -14.39 14.63 -11.99
CA ASN A 105 -13.54 14.30 -10.87
C ASN A 105 -14.25 13.37 -9.88
N SER A 106 -15.54 13.56 -9.58
CA SER A 106 -16.27 12.65 -8.70
C SER A 106 -16.51 11.27 -9.32
N LEU A 107 -16.53 11.18 -10.65
CA LEU A 107 -16.59 9.94 -11.42
C LEU A 107 -15.20 9.30 -11.65
N GLY A 108 -14.12 9.91 -11.12
CA GLY A 108 -12.76 9.37 -11.16
C GLY A 108 -11.95 9.76 -12.40
N VAL A 109 -12.47 10.64 -13.27
CA VAL A 109 -11.76 11.18 -14.43
C VAL A 109 -11.02 12.44 -14.00
N HIS A 110 -9.69 12.40 -14.05
CA HIS A 110 -8.83 13.43 -13.47
C HIS A 110 -7.78 13.98 -14.44
N SER A 111 -7.63 13.39 -15.62
CA SER A 111 -6.58 13.76 -16.58
C SER A 111 -7.06 13.82 -18.02
N TYR A 112 -6.41 14.64 -18.84
CA TYR A 112 -6.67 14.70 -20.28
C TYR A 112 -6.37 13.36 -20.96
N ARG A 113 -5.39 12.61 -20.44
CA ARG A 113 -5.01 11.29 -20.99
C ARG A 113 -6.13 10.25 -20.83
N GLU A 114 -6.89 10.32 -19.75
CA GLU A 114 -8.03 9.42 -19.54
C GLU A 114 -9.14 9.74 -20.54
N LEU A 115 -9.50 11.03 -20.69
CA LEU A 115 -10.47 11.49 -21.68
C LEU A 115 -10.05 11.12 -23.11
N GLU A 116 -8.80 11.39 -23.52
CA GLU A 116 -8.27 11.05 -24.86
C GLU A 116 -8.44 9.56 -25.21
N LYS A 117 -8.26 8.68 -24.21
CA LYS A 117 -8.26 7.22 -24.38
C LYS A 117 -9.65 6.57 -24.27
N MET A 118 -10.69 7.33 -23.94
CA MET A 118 -12.04 6.80 -23.84
C MET A 118 -12.49 6.17 -25.15
N SER A 119 -13.15 5.02 -25.04
CA SER A 119 -13.91 4.37 -26.10
C SER A 119 -15.32 4.95 -26.17
N ALA A 120 -16.00 4.76 -27.31
CA ALA A 120 -17.39 5.22 -27.48
C ALA A 120 -18.35 4.63 -26.43
N ALA A 121 -18.06 3.42 -25.90
CA ALA A 121 -18.85 2.82 -24.83
C ALA A 121 -18.65 3.53 -23.49
N GLU A 122 -17.41 3.94 -23.18
CA GLU A 122 -17.08 4.69 -21.97
C GLU A 122 -17.65 6.12 -22.03
N GLU A 123 -17.62 6.76 -23.20
CA GLU A 123 -18.28 8.05 -23.43
C GLU A 123 -19.79 7.97 -23.16
N ALA A 124 -20.48 6.97 -23.71
CA ALA A 124 -21.91 6.78 -23.48
C ALA A 124 -22.25 6.51 -22.01
N ALA A 125 -21.42 5.72 -21.31
CA ALA A 125 -21.58 5.48 -19.88
C ALA A 125 -21.35 6.76 -19.05
N LEU A 126 -20.38 7.57 -19.45
CA LEU A 126 -20.08 8.85 -18.82
C LEU A 126 -21.19 9.88 -19.05
N GLU A 127 -21.72 9.97 -20.27
CA GLU A 127 -22.88 10.80 -20.60
C GLU A 127 -24.10 10.44 -19.75
N GLY A 128 -24.40 9.14 -19.62
CA GLY A 128 -25.47 8.66 -18.75
C GLY A 128 -25.26 9.05 -17.28
N SER A 129 -24.02 8.98 -16.81
CA SER A 129 -23.65 9.36 -15.43
C SER A 129 -23.70 10.87 -15.19
N LEU A 130 -23.38 11.67 -16.21
CA LEU A 130 -23.42 13.14 -16.17
C LEU A 130 -24.83 13.70 -16.42
N GLY A 131 -25.74 12.88 -16.93
CA GLY A 131 -27.09 13.27 -17.34
C GLY A 131 -27.13 14.01 -18.67
N PHE A 132 -26.16 13.75 -19.55
CA PHE A 132 -26.11 14.33 -20.90
C PHE A 132 -26.87 13.48 -21.91
N ALA A 133 -27.26 14.11 -23.01
CA ALA A 133 -27.79 13.39 -24.15
C ALA A 133 -26.71 12.45 -24.73
N PRO A 134 -27.09 11.23 -25.17
CA PRO A 134 -26.15 10.33 -25.82
C PRO A 134 -25.49 10.97 -27.05
N GLY A 135 -24.17 10.83 -27.18
CA GLY A 135 -23.37 11.37 -28.29
C GLY A 135 -22.84 12.79 -28.08
N ARG A 136 -23.25 13.49 -27.01
CA ARG A 136 -22.80 14.87 -26.74
C ARG A 136 -21.27 15.00 -26.59
N ILE A 137 -20.62 14.07 -25.91
CA ILE A 137 -19.16 14.08 -25.69
C ILE A 137 -18.43 13.91 -27.03
N ALA A 138 -18.96 13.05 -27.90
CA ALA A 138 -18.44 12.83 -29.24
C ALA A 138 -18.66 14.05 -30.15
N ASP A 139 -19.88 14.62 -30.14
CA ASP A 139 -20.23 15.82 -30.92
C ASP A 139 -19.43 17.06 -30.49
N GLU A 140 -19.09 17.16 -29.20
CA GLU A 140 -18.23 18.22 -28.67
C GLU A 140 -16.74 17.88 -28.79
N HIS A 141 -16.37 16.74 -29.39
CA HIS A 141 -14.98 16.34 -29.66
C HIS A 141 -14.07 16.35 -28.42
N TRP A 142 -14.57 15.99 -27.23
CA TRP A 142 -13.80 16.10 -25.98
C TRP A 142 -12.46 15.37 -26.03
N ARG A 143 -12.40 14.21 -26.70
CA ARG A 143 -11.16 13.42 -26.87
C ARG A 143 -10.09 14.17 -27.63
N GLU A 144 -10.45 14.82 -28.72
CA GLU A 144 -9.53 15.58 -29.56
C GLU A 144 -9.01 16.82 -28.81
N GLN A 145 -9.90 17.49 -28.09
CA GLN A 145 -9.54 18.63 -27.26
C GLN A 145 -8.57 18.22 -26.14
N ALA A 146 -8.84 17.10 -25.46
CA ALA A 146 -7.98 16.54 -24.43
C ALA A 146 -6.58 16.19 -24.99
N ALA A 147 -6.50 15.62 -26.20
CA ALA A 147 -5.22 15.34 -26.86
C ALA A 147 -4.40 16.61 -27.15
N LEU A 148 -5.05 17.69 -27.59
CA LEU A 148 -4.42 19.00 -27.81
C LEU A 148 -3.92 19.61 -26.49
N LEU A 149 -4.74 19.57 -25.44
CA LEU A 149 -4.37 20.07 -24.11
C LEU A 149 -3.21 19.29 -23.49
N ARG A 150 -3.21 17.96 -23.60
CA ARG A 150 -2.12 17.10 -23.13
C ARG A 150 -0.79 17.42 -23.81
N THR A 151 -0.83 17.82 -25.08
CA THR A 151 0.38 18.17 -25.86
C THR A 151 0.76 19.65 -25.71
N GLY A 152 0.04 20.42 -24.89
CA GLY A 152 0.31 21.85 -24.65
C GLY A 152 -0.12 22.77 -25.80
N LYS A 153 -0.92 22.26 -26.75
CA LYS A 153 -1.36 22.99 -27.95
C LYS A 153 -2.63 23.82 -27.69
N THR A 154 -2.64 24.58 -26.60
CA THR A 154 -3.81 25.35 -26.18
C THR A 154 -4.19 26.44 -27.18
N ASP A 155 -3.21 26.99 -27.92
CA ASP A 155 -3.47 27.99 -28.97
C ASP A 155 -4.17 27.37 -30.20
N GLU A 156 -3.77 26.15 -30.58
CA GLU A 156 -4.42 25.39 -31.67
C GLU A 156 -5.86 25.01 -31.28
N LEU A 157 -6.07 24.61 -30.02
CA LEU A 157 -7.39 24.34 -29.47
C LEU A 157 -8.30 25.56 -29.59
N ARG A 158 -7.84 26.73 -29.12
CA ARG A 158 -8.62 27.98 -29.22
C ARG A 158 -8.89 28.35 -30.66
N ALA A 159 -7.94 28.16 -31.59
CA ALA A 159 -8.16 28.46 -32.99
C ALA A 159 -9.20 27.54 -33.65
N ARG A 160 -9.26 26.25 -33.26
CA ARG A 160 -10.17 25.26 -33.85
C ARG A 160 -11.55 25.23 -33.19
N TYR A 161 -11.63 25.59 -31.92
CA TYR A 161 -12.82 25.40 -31.09
C TYR A 161 -13.29 26.66 -30.35
N ALA A 162 -12.84 27.87 -30.74
CA ALA A 162 -13.40 29.14 -30.25
C ALA A 162 -14.89 29.33 -30.61
#